data_AF-A0A7J7D158-F1
#
_entry.id   AF-A0A7J7D158-F1
#
_cell.length_a   1.000
_cell.length_b   1.000
_cell.length_c   1.000
_cell.angle_alpha   90.00
_cell.angle_beta   90.00
_cell.angle_gamma   90.00
#
_symmetry.space_group_name_H-M   'P 1'
#
loop_
_entity.id
_entity.type
_entity.pdbx_description
1 polymer ?
#
loop_
_entity_poly.entity_id
_entity_poly.type
_entity_poly.pdbx_seq_one_letter_code
_entity_poly.pdbx_strand_id
1 'polypeptide(L)'
;MDFRFFTLGNLWSIVSSMGTPKQNTAILNLIDAKWDDLVEHMPLKIGYPALEYEELRIITGSDPKNTPWSYHNGGSWPTLLWQFTLACIKLGRLELAEKAVALAEKRLSADRWPEYYDTRSGKFIGKQSRLFQTWTIAGFLTSRLLLENPEKAALLFWEEDYDLLEMCVCAVSKSGRKKCSRDAAKSRILV
;
A
#
# COMPACT_ATOMS: atom_id res chain seq x y z
N MET A 1 -19.00 -1.28 -9.41
CA MET A 1 -17.85 -1.77 -8.63
C MET A 1 -16.68 -0.86 -8.97
N ASP A 2 -15.96 -0.35 -7.97
CA ASP A 2 -14.79 0.52 -8.17
C ASP A 2 -13.53 -0.35 -8.31
N PHE A 3 -12.80 -0.19 -9.42
CA PHE A 3 -11.61 -0.98 -9.75
C PHE A 3 -10.29 -0.25 -9.47
N ARG A 4 -10.35 0.96 -8.91
CA ARG A 4 -9.14 1.71 -8.56
C ARG A 4 -8.32 0.94 -7.52
N PHE A 5 -7.00 1.00 -7.68
CA PHE A 5 -6.07 0.48 -6.70
C PHE A 5 -5.93 1.48 -5.56
N PHE A 6 -6.27 1.10 -4.33
CA PHE A 6 -6.10 1.92 -3.13
C PHE A 6 -4.95 1.38 -2.28
N THR A 7 -3.88 2.15 -2.16
CA THR A 7 -2.62 1.68 -1.56
C THR A 7 -2.78 1.31 -0.09
N LEU A 8 -3.37 2.19 0.72
CA LEU A 8 -3.48 1.95 2.17
C LEU A 8 -4.26 0.66 2.48
N GLY A 9 -5.37 0.40 1.77
CA GLY A 9 -6.17 -0.81 1.97
C GLY A 9 -5.41 -2.08 1.59
N ASN A 10 -4.70 -2.06 0.46
CA ASN A 10 -3.89 -3.20 0.01
C ASN A 10 -2.71 -3.47 0.97
N LEU A 11 -2.04 -2.43 1.47
CA LEU A 11 -0.95 -2.60 2.45
C LEU A 11 -1.45 -3.15 3.78
N TRP A 12 -2.57 -2.65 4.29
CA TRP A 12 -3.16 -3.21 5.52
C TRP A 12 -3.68 -4.62 5.34
N SER A 13 -4.13 -5.00 4.14
CA SER A 13 -4.48 -6.39 3.83
C SER A 13 -3.28 -7.33 4.01
N ILE A 14 -2.07 -6.89 3.61
CA ILE A 14 -0.82 -7.62 3.84
C ILE A 14 -0.49 -7.64 5.33
N VAL A 15 -0.41 -6.47 5.97
CA VAL A 15 0.04 -6.30 7.37
C VAL A 15 -0.85 -7.06 8.35
N SER A 16 -2.15 -7.16 8.08
CA SER A 16 -3.12 -7.86 8.94
C SER A 16 -3.35 -9.34 8.59
N SER A 17 -2.63 -9.89 7.60
CA SER A 17 -2.87 -11.26 7.10
C SER A 17 -4.28 -11.51 6.57
N MET A 18 -4.94 -10.47 6.07
CA MET A 18 -6.30 -10.59 5.54
C MET A 18 -6.32 -11.25 4.16
N GLY A 19 -5.35 -10.93 3.30
CA GLY A 19 -5.16 -11.60 2.02
C GLY A 19 -4.37 -12.91 2.17
N THR A 20 -4.54 -13.84 1.23
CA THR A 20 -3.70 -15.05 1.19
C THR A 20 -2.24 -14.71 0.89
N PRO A 21 -1.26 -15.57 1.22
CA PRO A 21 0.15 -15.34 0.89
C PRO A 21 0.37 -14.99 -0.59
N LYS A 22 -0.35 -15.68 -1.49
CA LYS A 22 -0.34 -15.42 -2.93
C LYS A 22 -0.84 -14.02 -3.28
N GLN A 23 -1.97 -13.60 -2.70
CA GLN A 23 -2.56 -12.27 -2.94
C GLN A 23 -1.65 -11.17 -2.40
N ASN A 24 -1.13 -11.33 -1.18
CA ASN A 24 -0.24 -10.38 -0.54
C ASN A 24 1.06 -10.20 -1.34
N THR A 25 1.65 -11.31 -1.80
CA THR A 25 2.82 -11.29 -2.69
C THR A 25 2.49 -10.62 -4.02
N ALA A 26 1.33 -10.91 -4.61
CA ALA A 26 0.89 -10.31 -5.87
C ALA A 26 0.69 -8.78 -5.76
N ILE A 27 0.25 -8.26 -4.61
CA ILE A 27 0.14 -6.81 -4.37
C ILE A 27 1.51 -6.14 -4.45
N LEU A 28 2.53 -6.65 -3.75
CA LEU A 28 3.88 -6.06 -3.84
C LEU A 28 4.49 -6.21 -5.23
N ASN A 29 4.27 -7.36 -5.90
CA ASN A 29 4.70 -7.55 -7.27
C ASN A 29 4.01 -6.57 -8.24
N LEU A 30 2.74 -6.23 -8.01
CA LEU A 30 2.04 -5.21 -8.78
C LEU A 30 2.67 -3.83 -8.57
N ILE A 31 2.98 -3.46 -7.32
CA ILE A 31 3.64 -2.18 -7.00
C ILE A 31 5.01 -2.09 -7.68
N ASP A 32 5.78 -3.18 -7.66
CA ASP A 32 7.10 -3.25 -8.31
C ASP A 32 6.99 -3.19 -9.85
N ALA A 33 6.09 -3.99 -10.44
CA ALA A 33 5.87 -4.02 -11.88
C ALA A 33 5.23 -2.74 -12.44
N LYS A 34 4.50 -1.99 -11.62
CA LYS A 34 3.86 -0.70 -11.95
C LYS A 34 4.46 0.45 -11.16
N TRP A 35 5.78 0.38 -10.91
CA TRP A 35 6.51 1.36 -10.14
C TRP A 35 6.30 2.79 -10.65
N ASP A 36 6.33 2.99 -11.97
CA ASP A 36 6.16 4.32 -12.58
C ASP A 36 4.73 4.86 -12.48
N ASP A 37 3.73 4.00 -12.26
CA ASP A 37 2.35 4.45 -12.06
C ASP A 37 2.04 4.67 -10.56
N LEU A 38 2.62 3.86 -9.66
CA LEU A 38 2.26 3.81 -8.24
C LEU A 38 3.27 4.54 -7.30
N VAL A 39 4.48 4.83 -7.79
CA VAL A 39 5.56 5.43 -7.00
C VAL A 39 6.31 6.55 -7.76
N GLU A 40 6.90 6.24 -8.92
CA GLU A 40 7.73 7.11 -9.77
C GLU A 40 8.71 8.04 -9.02
N HIS A 41 8.32 9.29 -8.73
CA HIS A 41 9.18 10.28 -8.06
C HIS A 41 8.92 10.43 -6.56
N MET A 42 7.77 9.97 -6.05
CA MET A 42 7.44 10.09 -4.63
C MET A 42 6.53 8.94 -4.20
N PRO A 43 6.99 8.03 -3.31
CA PRO A 43 6.14 6.99 -2.76
C PRO A 43 5.07 7.60 -1.83
N LEU A 44 3.85 7.08 -1.76
CA LEU A 44 3.16 6.24 -2.75
C LEU A 44 1.90 6.95 -3.22
N LYS A 45 1.38 6.60 -4.40
CA LYS A 45 0.02 7.01 -4.79
C LYS A 45 -0.99 6.57 -3.75
N ILE A 46 -1.90 7.45 -3.35
CA ILE A 46 -3.02 7.08 -2.45
C ILE A 46 -4.04 6.20 -3.17
N GLY A 47 -4.26 6.47 -4.46
CA GLY A 47 -5.11 5.68 -5.35
C GLY A 47 -4.68 5.81 -6.81
N TYR A 48 -5.02 4.83 -7.65
CA TYR A 48 -4.72 4.84 -9.08
C TYR A 48 -5.80 4.13 -9.92
N PRO A 49 -6.19 4.65 -11.10
CA PRO A 49 -5.85 5.97 -11.63
C PRO A 49 -6.63 7.10 -10.95
N ALA A 50 -6.30 8.35 -11.28
CA ALA A 50 -7.13 9.49 -10.92
C ALA A 50 -8.43 9.52 -11.74
N LEU A 51 -9.48 10.07 -11.14
CA LEU A 51 -10.72 10.42 -11.81
C LEU A 51 -10.51 11.67 -12.66
N GLU A 52 -10.99 11.64 -13.90
CA GLU A 52 -10.86 12.73 -14.87
C GLU A 52 -12.21 13.09 -15.48
N TYR A 53 -12.27 14.26 -16.14
CA TYR A 53 -13.43 14.72 -16.92
C TYR A 53 -14.78 14.56 -16.19
N GLU A 54 -15.71 13.79 -16.76
CA GLU A 54 -17.06 13.63 -16.24
C GLU A 54 -17.10 12.79 -14.96
N GLU A 55 -16.20 11.81 -14.82
CA GLU A 55 -16.10 11.01 -13.60
C GLU A 55 -15.69 11.87 -12.41
N LEU A 56 -14.74 12.79 -12.60
CA LEU A 56 -14.38 13.77 -11.59
C LEU A 56 -15.61 14.61 -11.20
N ARG A 57 -16.31 15.19 -12.18
CA ARG A 57 -17.46 16.08 -11.93
C ARG A 57 -18.56 15.36 -11.14
N ILE A 58 -18.89 14.14 -11.54
CA ILE A 58 -19.96 13.34 -10.94
C ILE A 58 -19.55 12.80 -9.56
N ILE A 59 -18.38 12.14 -9.46
CA ILE A 59 -18.00 11.41 -8.24
C ILE A 59 -17.53 12.35 -7.14
N THR A 60 -16.78 13.41 -7.46
CA THR A 60 -16.27 14.34 -6.45
C THR A 60 -17.19 15.54 -6.23
N GLY A 61 -18.24 15.71 -7.05
CA GLY A 61 -19.05 16.92 -7.04
C GLY A 61 -18.28 18.15 -7.52
N SER A 62 -17.30 17.96 -8.43
CA SER A 62 -16.39 19.01 -8.90
C SER A 62 -15.54 19.64 -7.78
N ASP A 63 -15.10 18.83 -6.81
CA ASP A 63 -14.25 19.28 -5.70
C ASP A 63 -12.91 19.87 -6.22
N PRO A 64 -12.65 21.16 -5.99
CA PRO A 64 -11.45 21.82 -6.51
C PRO A 64 -10.15 21.36 -5.82
N LYS A 65 -10.20 20.71 -4.66
CA LYS A 65 -9.00 20.17 -3.99
C LYS A 65 -8.54 18.84 -4.61
N ASN A 66 -9.50 18.06 -5.11
CA ASN A 66 -9.30 16.72 -5.67
C ASN A 66 -9.25 16.72 -7.21
N THR A 67 -8.63 17.73 -7.81
CA THR A 67 -8.33 17.75 -9.26
C THR A 67 -7.54 16.50 -9.67
N PRO A 68 -7.54 16.11 -10.96
CA PRO A 68 -6.80 14.94 -11.41
C PRO A 68 -5.35 14.95 -10.94
N TRP A 69 -4.93 13.83 -10.35
CA TRP A 69 -3.59 13.63 -9.80
C TRP A 69 -3.21 14.60 -8.67
N SER A 70 -4.20 15.04 -7.88
CA SER A 70 -4.02 15.90 -6.71
C SER A 70 -4.72 15.35 -5.48
N TYR A 71 -4.08 15.55 -4.32
CA TYR A 71 -4.66 15.23 -3.01
C TYR A 71 -5.17 13.78 -2.95
N HIS A 72 -6.45 13.53 -2.64
CA HIS A 72 -6.99 12.18 -2.58
C HIS A 72 -7.24 11.56 -3.96
N ASN A 73 -7.29 12.36 -5.03
CA ASN A 73 -7.54 11.89 -6.39
C ASN A 73 -6.22 11.59 -7.14
N GLY A 74 -5.47 10.59 -6.66
CA GLY A 74 -4.22 10.16 -7.29
C GLY A 74 -2.99 10.99 -6.93
N GLY A 75 -3.04 11.76 -5.84
CA GLY A 75 -1.86 12.36 -5.25
C GLY A 75 -0.91 11.30 -4.66
N SER A 76 0.35 11.67 -4.48
CA SER A 76 1.38 10.83 -3.84
C SER A 76 1.59 11.29 -2.40
N TRP A 77 1.52 10.36 -1.47
CA TRP A 77 1.44 10.62 -0.03
C TRP A 77 2.62 9.96 0.69
N PRO A 78 3.65 10.73 1.07
CA PRO A 78 4.83 10.21 1.76
C PRO A 78 4.53 9.48 3.07
N THR A 79 3.44 9.87 3.75
CA THR A 79 2.98 9.18 4.97
C THR A 79 2.69 7.69 4.76
N LEU A 80 2.42 7.22 3.53
CA LEU A 80 2.18 5.81 3.23
C LEU A 80 3.45 4.94 3.25
N LEU A 81 4.62 5.57 3.30
CA LEU A 81 5.92 4.89 3.18
C LEU A 81 6.16 3.88 4.30
N TRP A 82 5.69 4.14 5.52
CA TRP A 82 5.96 3.24 6.64
C TRP A 82 5.10 1.98 6.59
N GLN A 83 3.84 2.06 6.15
CA GLN A 83 3.01 0.88 5.93
C GLN A 83 3.57 0.06 4.76
N PHE A 84 4.09 0.72 3.73
CA PHE A 84 4.73 0.04 2.61
C PHE A 84 5.99 -0.70 3.06
N THR A 85 6.83 -0.02 3.84
CA THR A 85 8.03 -0.61 4.46
C THR A 85 7.67 -1.81 5.32
N LEU A 86 6.64 -1.68 6.16
CA LEU A 86 6.16 -2.76 7.03
C LEU A 86 5.66 -3.97 6.24
N ALA A 87 4.87 -3.75 5.18
CA ALA A 87 4.39 -4.80 4.29
C ALA A 87 5.55 -5.50 3.55
N CYS A 88 6.55 -4.74 3.13
CA CYS A 88 7.76 -5.28 2.50
C CYS A 88 8.56 -6.14 3.48
N ILE A 89 8.78 -5.68 4.72
CA ILE A 89 9.48 -6.45 5.75
C ILE A 89 8.73 -7.76 6.04
N LYS A 90 7.41 -7.70 6.25
CA LYS A 90 6.59 -8.89 6.48
C LYS A 90 6.79 -9.95 5.39
N LEU A 91 6.85 -9.54 4.13
CA LEU A 91 7.00 -10.46 2.99
C LEU A 91 8.46 -10.70 2.56
N GLY A 92 9.44 -10.23 3.34
CA GLY A 92 10.87 -10.39 3.04
C GLY A 92 11.37 -9.62 1.81
N ARG A 93 10.65 -8.58 1.36
CA ARG A 93 10.96 -7.73 0.19
C ARG A 93 11.72 -6.46 0.60
N LEU A 94 12.79 -6.60 1.38
CA LEU A 94 13.53 -5.48 1.97
C LEU A 94 14.10 -4.53 0.91
N GLU A 95 14.56 -5.06 -0.22
CA GLU A 95 15.13 -4.30 -1.32
C GLU A 95 14.12 -3.28 -1.91
N LEU A 96 12.84 -3.66 -1.91
CA LEU A 96 11.78 -2.82 -2.44
C LEU A 96 11.45 -1.65 -1.49
N ALA A 97 11.49 -1.90 -0.17
CA ALA A 97 11.34 -0.86 0.83
C ALA A 97 12.55 0.11 0.81
N GLU A 98 13.77 -0.41 0.76
CA GLU A 98 14.98 0.41 0.64
C GLU A 98 14.95 1.30 -0.60
N LYS A 99 14.54 0.77 -1.75
CA LYS A 99 14.35 1.54 -2.99
C LYS A 99 13.36 2.70 -2.80
N ALA A 100 12.23 2.47 -2.14
CA ALA A 100 11.22 3.50 -1.88
C ALA A 100 11.72 4.57 -0.90
N VAL A 101 12.36 4.14 0.19
CA VAL A 101 12.92 5.04 1.21
C VAL A 101 14.03 5.92 0.62
N ALA A 102 14.96 5.34 -0.13
CA ALA A 102 16.04 6.07 -0.79
C ALA A 102 15.49 7.06 -1.84
N LEU A 103 14.38 6.75 -2.50
CA LEU A 103 13.71 7.68 -3.41
C LEU A 103 13.13 8.88 -2.68
N ALA A 104 12.40 8.66 -1.57
CA ALA A 104 11.82 9.73 -0.76
C ALA A 104 12.90 10.62 -0.10
N GLU A 105 13.98 10.00 0.38
CA GLU A 105 15.11 10.65 1.06
C GLU A 105 15.77 11.75 0.21
N LYS A 106 15.81 11.57 -1.12
CA LYS A 106 16.39 12.55 -2.06
C LYS A 106 15.71 13.92 -2.01
N ARG A 107 14.44 13.98 -1.58
CA ARG A 107 13.60 15.18 -1.78
C ARG A 107 12.88 15.66 -0.54
N LEU A 108 12.40 14.77 0.34
CA LEU A 108 11.50 15.16 1.43
C LEU A 108 12.05 16.29 2.30
N SER A 109 13.32 16.22 2.68
CA SER A 109 13.98 17.25 3.49
C SER A 109 14.12 18.58 2.73
N ALA A 110 14.60 18.51 1.47
CA ALA A 110 14.77 19.68 0.61
C ALA A 110 13.44 20.40 0.31
N ASP A 111 12.37 19.63 0.12
CA ASP A 111 11.02 20.13 -0.13
C ASP A 111 10.29 20.56 1.16
N ARG A 112 10.97 20.54 2.33
CA ARG A 112 10.43 20.92 3.65
C ARG A 112 9.23 20.09 4.10
N TRP A 113 9.31 18.77 3.89
CA TRP A 113 8.36 17.77 4.36
C TRP A 113 6.88 18.06 4.00
N PRO A 114 6.53 18.09 2.71
CA PRO A 114 5.16 18.34 2.30
C PRO A 114 4.18 17.25 2.76
N GLU A 115 2.93 17.62 2.97
CA GLU A 115 1.79 16.73 3.22
C GLU A 115 1.56 15.75 2.05
N TYR A 116 1.62 16.22 0.80
CA TYR A 116 1.42 15.40 -0.40
C TYR A 116 2.07 16.02 -1.64
N TYR A 117 2.15 15.23 -2.71
CA TYR A 117 2.70 15.60 -4.02
C TYR A 117 1.68 15.35 -5.13
N ASP A 118 1.65 16.24 -6.12
CA ASP A 118 0.73 16.21 -7.24
C ASP A 118 1.38 15.71 -8.52
N THR A 119 0.57 15.59 -9.57
CA THR A 119 0.84 15.07 -10.92
C THR A 119 0.92 13.56 -10.97
N ARG A 120 0.72 13.01 -12.18
CA ARG A 120 0.75 11.56 -12.41
C ARG A 120 2.01 10.92 -11.84
N SER A 121 3.15 11.59 -11.96
CA SER A 121 4.45 11.13 -11.48
C SER A 121 4.81 11.49 -10.04
N GLY A 122 3.99 12.31 -9.36
CA GLY A 122 4.34 12.81 -8.02
C GLY A 122 5.51 13.81 -8.02
N LYS A 123 5.76 14.48 -9.16
CA LYS A 123 6.92 15.34 -9.34
C LYS A 123 6.82 16.66 -8.55
N PHE A 124 5.63 17.24 -8.45
CA PHE A 124 5.43 18.57 -7.87
C PHE A 124 4.88 18.48 -6.44
N ILE A 125 5.28 19.43 -5.59
CA ILE A 125 4.65 19.60 -4.27
C ILE A 125 3.16 19.85 -4.47
N GLY A 126 2.33 19.24 -3.64
CA GLY A 126 0.87 19.32 -3.77
C GLY A 126 0.35 20.75 -3.74
N LYS A 127 -0.65 21.04 -4.58
CA LYS A 127 -1.21 22.37 -4.82
C LYS A 127 -1.56 23.14 -3.55
N GLN A 128 -2.04 22.44 -2.53
CA GLN A 128 -2.40 22.97 -1.22
C GLN A 128 -1.70 22.19 -0.09
N SER A 129 -0.53 21.62 -0.37
CA SER A 129 0.22 20.83 0.59
C SER A 129 0.78 21.72 1.70
N ARG A 130 0.51 21.35 2.95
CA ARG A 130 1.20 21.95 4.10
C ARG A 130 2.64 21.45 4.16
N LEU A 131 3.54 22.30 4.60
CA LEU A 131 4.94 21.96 4.85
C LEU A 131 5.11 21.53 6.31
N PHE A 132 6.22 20.82 6.59
CA PHE A 132 6.51 20.29 7.92
C PHE A 132 5.38 19.41 8.48
N GLN A 133 4.73 18.66 7.58
CA GLN A 133 3.60 17.84 7.96
C GLN A 133 4.09 16.66 8.82
N THR A 134 3.60 16.60 10.06
CA THR A 134 4.09 15.68 11.09
C THR A 134 4.11 14.22 10.63
N TRP A 135 3.06 13.74 9.96
CA TRP A 135 2.99 12.35 9.50
C TRP A 135 3.92 12.02 8.33
N THR A 136 4.40 13.03 7.60
CA THR A 136 5.35 12.83 6.50
C THR A 136 6.72 12.60 7.10
N ILE A 137 7.07 13.41 8.11
CA ILE A 137 8.30 13.25 8.89
C ILE A 137 8.27 11.91 9.63
N ALA A 138 7.20 11.65 10.39
CA ALA A 138 7.06 10.43 11.18
C ALA A 138 7.06 9.18 10.30
N GLY A 139 6.32 9.18 9.19
CA GLY A 139 6.29 8.05 8.25
C GLY A 139 7.67 7.75 7.67
N PHE A 140 8.44 8.78 7.29
CA PHE A 140 9.81 8.59 6.82
C PHE A 140 10.73 8.02 7.91
N LEU A 141 10.73 8.61 9.11
CA LEU A 141 11.55 8.15 10.23
C LEU A 141 11.21 6.72 10.64
N THR A 142 9.92 6.39 10.76
CA THR A 142 9.47 5.03 11.06
C THR A 142 9.98 4.04 10.01
N SER A 143 9.93 4.40 8.72
CA SER A 143 10.43 3.54 7.65
C SER A 143 11.93 3.25 7.79
N ARG A 144 12.74 4.29 8.09
CA ARG A 144 14.17 4.15 8.36
C ARG A 144 14.44 3.24 9.57
N LEU A 145 13.76 3.49 10.67
CA LEU A 145 13.93 2.72 11.91
C LEU A 145 13.51 1.24 11.76
N LEU A 146 12.47 0.96 10.97
CA LEU A 146 12.04 -0.40 10.66
C LEU A 146 13.07 -1.13 9.77
N LEU A 147 13.69 -0.45 8.81
CA LEU A 147 14.75 -1.04 7.98
C LEU A 147 16.04 -1.29 8.76
N GLU A 148 16.37 -0.41 9.71
CA GLU A 148 17.52 -0.60 10.61
C GLU A 148 17.32 -1.75 11.60
N ASN A 149 16.07 -2.08 11.92
CA ASN A 149 15.73 -3.15 12.86
C ASN A 149 14.45 -3.91 12.41
N PRO A 150 14.56 -4.78 11.39
CA PRO A 150 13.41 -5.50 10.85
C PRO A 150 12.75 -6.44 11.87
N GLU A 151 13.49 -6.94 12.87
CA GLU A 151 12.92 -7.82 13.90
C GLU A 151 11.86 -7.12 14.75
N LYS A 152 11.98 -5.80 14.99
CA LYS A 152 10.95 -5.02 15.69
C LYS A 152 9.68 -4.83 14.86
N ALA A 153 9.76 -4.96 13.53
CA ALA A 153 8.60 -4.85 12.66
C ALA A 153 7.58 -5.96 12.93
N ALA A 154 8.02 -7.13 13.43
CA ALA A 154 7.15 -8.25 13.80
C ALA A 154 6.15 -7.91 14.91
N LEU A 155 6.38 -6.82 15.67
CA LEU A 155 5.42 -6.33 16.66
C LEU A 155 4.24 -5.57 16.04
N LEU A 156 4.32 -5.24 14.74
CA LEU A 156 3.40 -4.34 14.05
C LEU A 156 2.60 -5.02 12.92
N PHE A 157 2.86 -6.31 12.66
CA PHE A 157 2.11 -7.09 11.69
C PHE A 157 1.66 -8.43 12.27
N TRP A 158 0.68 -9.05 11.62
CA TRP A 158 0.16 -10.36 12.00
C TRP A 158 0.72 -11.43 11.08
N GLU A 159 0.84 -12.66 11.58
CA GLU A 159 1.14 -13.85 10.79
C GLU A 159 -0.15 -14.44 10.22
N GLU A 160 -0.05 -15.28 9.20
CA GLU A 160 -1.22 -15.98 8.65
C GLU A 160 -1.77 -17.01 9.66
N ASP A 161 -3.06 -16.90 9.96
CA ASP A 161 -3.78 -17.93 10.72
C ASP A 161 -4.29 -19.01 9.77
N TYR A 162 -3.47 -20.05 9.60
CA TYR A 162 -3.78 -21.17 8.73
C TYR A 162 -4.99 -21.98 9.20
N ASP A 163 -5.29 -21.99 10.50
CA ASP A 163 -6.46 -22.70 11.04
C ASP A 163 -7.76 -21.96 10.70
N LEU A 164 -7.77 -20.62 10.80
CA LEU A 164 -8.88 -19.78 10.34
C LEU A 164 -9.10 -19.90 8.82
N LEU A 165 -8.03 -19.80 8.03
CA LEU A 165 -8.10 -19.92 6.57
C LEU A 165 -8.65 -21.29 6.14
N GLU A 166 -8.23 -22.35 6.82
CA GLU A 166 -8.75 -23.70 6.60
C GLU A 166 -10.26 -23.78 6.89
N MET A 167 -10.73 -23.24 8.02
CA MET A 167 -12.15 -23.26 8.36
C MET A 167 -13.01 -22.52 7.31
N CYS A 168 -12.54 -21.38 6.80
CA CYS A 168 -13.25 -20.60 5.77
C CYS A 168 -13.37 -21.36 4.44
N VAL A 169 -12.30 -22.00 3.95
CA VAL A 169 -12.32 -22.79 2.70
C VAL A 169 -13.24 -24.01 2.84
N CYS A 170 -13.24 -24.64 4.01
CA CYS A 170 -14.11 -25.78 4.30
C CYS A 170 -15.61 -25.39 4.37
N ALA A 171 -15.93 -24.16 4.76
CA ALA A 171 -17.30 -23.67 4.81
C ALA A 171 -17.89 -23.41 3.41
N VAL A 172 -17.07 -22.91 2.47
CA VAL A 172 -17.50 -22.58 1.09
C VAL A 172 -17.66 -23.82 0.21
N SER A 173 -16.87 -24.88 0.46
CA SER A 173 -16.88 -26.13 -0.33
C SER A 173 -18.00 -27.11 0.03
N LYS A 174 -18.95 -26.75 0.91
CA LYS A 174 -20.10 -27.59 1.29
C LYS A 174 -21.16 -27.70 0.18
N SER A 175 -20.78 -28.25 -0.98
CA SER A 175 -21.66 -29.10 -1.80
C SER A 175 -21.33 -30.56 -1.48
N GLY A 176 -21.99 -31.11 -0.45
CA GLY A 176 -21.94 -32.55 -0.15
C GLY A 176 -20.86 -32.98 0.85
N ARG A 177 -21.26 -33.89 1.74
CA ARG A 177 -20.48 -34.51 2.82
C ARG A 177 -19.12 -35.09 2.34
N LYS A 178 -18.06 -34.29 2.34
CA LYS A 178 -16.69 -34.81 2.46
C LYS A 178 -16.00 -34.03 3.59
N LYS A 179 -15.50 -34.75 4.59
CA LYS A 179 -14.59 -34.19 5.61
C LYS A 179 -13.39 -33.63 4.85
N CYS A 180 -13.28 -32.31 4.75
CA CYS A 180 -12.07 -31.68 4.24
C CYS A 180 -10.92 -32.11 5.16
N SER A 181 -9.89 -32.77 4.61
CA SER A 181 -8.70 -33.09 5.39
C SER A 181 -7.83 -31.85 5.50
N ARG A 182 -7.29 -31.63 6.70
CA ARG A 182 -6.37 -30.53 7.06
C ARG A 182 -5.27 -30.30 6.03
N ASP A 183 -4.75 -31.38 5.46
CA ASP A 183 -3.63 -31.32 4.51
C ASP A 183 -4.04 -30.79 3.12
N ALA A 184 -5.28 -31.03 2.68
CA ALA A 184 -5.73 -30.61 1.36
C ALA A 184 -6.00 -29.10 1.28
N ALA A 185 -6.46 -28.49 2.37
CA ALA A 185 -6.70 -27.04 2.46
C ALA A 185 -5.39 -26.25 2.51
N LYS A 186 -4.39 -26.69 3.29
CA LYS A 186 -3.05 -26.09 3.33
C LYS A 186 -2.41 -25.97 1.94
N SER A 187 -2.53 -27.01 1.12
CA SER A 187 -1.97 -27.03 -0.25
C SER A 187 -2.57 -26.00 -1.22
N ARG A 188 -3.78 -25.49 -0.95
CA ARG A 188 -4.46 -24.50 -1.82
C ARG A 188 -4.26 -23.06 -1.36
N ILE A 189 -3.88 -22.86 -0.10
CA ILE A 189 -3.66 -21.54 0.52
C ILE A 189 -2.21 -21.08 0.27
N LEU A 190 -1.27 -22.03 0.26
CA LEU A 190 0.16 -21.80 0.08
C LEU A 190 0.64 -21.78 -1.39
N VAL A 191 -0.26 -21.94 -2.36
CA VAL A 191 0.04 -21.99 -3.82
C VAL A 191 -0.58 -20.81 -4.59
#